data_AF-A0A9W6J8M7-F1
#
_entry.id   AF-A0A9W6J8M7-F1
#
_cell.length_a   1.000
_cell.length_b   1.000
_cell.length_c   1.000
_cell.angle_alpha   90.00
_cell.angle_beta   90.00
_cell.angle_gamma   90.00
#
_symmetry.space_group_name_H-M   'P 1'
#
loop_
_entity.id
_entity.type
_entity.pdbx_description
1 polymer ?
#
loop_
_entity_poly.entity_id
_entity_poly.type
_entity_poly.pdbx_seq_one_letter_code
_entity_poly.pdbx_strand_id
1 'polypeptide(L)'
;MSARRSQIDPRDVPAAMAARRLGMTEDAFARALPNLVARGFPKQDPDTTNFDLAAIDRWCDARHPHLFGGGVEMGARDARTVVSDRIAMMRAGHG
;
A
#
# COMPACT_ATOMS: atom_id res chain seq x y z
N MET A 1 38.69 -6.30 0.52
CA MET A 1 37.47 -5.46 0.46
C MET A 1 36.27 -6.38 0.26
N SER A 2 35.47 -6.65 1.28
CA SER A 2 34.29 -7.51 1.12
C SER A 2 33.17 -6.71 0.45
N ALA A 3 32.76 -7.14 -0.74
CA ALA A 3 31.66 -6.54 -1.49
C ALA A 3 30.34 -6.77 -0.73
N ARG A 4 29.74 -5.70 -0.19
CA ARG A 4 28.38 -5.75 0.34
C ARG A 4 27.42 -5.91 -0.83
N ARG A 5 26.87 -7.12 -1.00
CA ARG A 5 25.78 -7.38 -1.93
C ARG A 5 24.55 -6.69 -1.35
N SER A 6 24.12 -5.59 -1.96
CA SER A 6 22.84 -4.99 -1.61
C SER A 6 21.76 -5.96 -2.09
N GLN A 7 21.03 -6.58 -1.16
CA GLN A 7 19.87 -7.37 -1.50
C GLN A 7 18.80 -6.39 -1.98
N ILE A 8 18.57 -6.37 -3.28
CA ILE A 8 17.42 -5.66 -3.85
C ILE A 8 16.25 -6.61 -3.70
N ASP A 9 15.29 -6.27 -2.86
CA ASP A 9 14.03 -7.02 -2.78
C ASP A 9 13.17 -6.63 -3.99
N PRO A 10 12.91 -7.56 -4.92
CA PRO A 10 12.07 -7.27 -6.08
C PRO A 10 10.64 -6.97 -5.63
N ARG A 11 10.01 -6.02 -6.31
CA ARG A 11 8.63 -5.63 -6.04
C ARG A 11 7.63 -6.72 -6.44
N ASP A 12 7.88 -7.33 -7.59
CA ASP A 12 7.09 -8.46 -8.09
C ASP A 12 7.71 -9.76 -7.57
N VAL A 13 6.89 -10.56 -6.89
CA VAL A 13 7.35 -11.79 -6.24
C VAL A 13 6.50 -13.00 -6.61
N PRO A 14 7.06 -14.22 -6.55
CA PRO A 14 6.29 -15.44 -6.77
C PRO A 14 5.17 -15.65 -5.74
N ALA A 15 4.20 -16.50 -6.08
CA ALA A 15 3.06 -16.84 -5.23
C ALA A 15 3.45 -17.24 -3.80
N ALA A 16 4.51 -18.03 -3.62
CA ALA A 16 5.03 -18.41 -2.30
C ALA A 16 5.36 -17.20 -1.41
N MET A 17 5.97 -16.16 -1.98
CA MET A 17 6.33 -14.95 -1.23
C MET A 17 5.12 -14.06 -0.96
N ALA A 18 4.20 -13.94 -1.91
CA ALA A 18 2.92 -13.27 -1.72
C ALA A 18 2.10 -13.93 -0.60
N ALA A 19 2.05 -15.27 -0.57
CA ALA A 19 1.39 -16.05 0.48
C ALA A 19 2.00 -15.77 1.87
N ARG A 20 3.33 -15.75 1.96
CA ARG A 20 4.05 -15.40 3.19
C ARG A 20 3.75 -13.98 3.66
N ARG A 21 3.61 -13.01 2.74
CA ARG A 21 3.22 -11.63 3.06
C ARG A 21 1.84 -11.57 3.72
N LEU A 22 0.93 -12.46 3.33
CA LEU A 22 -0.41 -12.60 3.88
C LEU A 22 -0.48 -13.55 5.10
N GLY A 23 0.64 -14.11 5.55
CA GLY A 23 0.70 -15.02 6.69
C GLY A 23 0.10 -16.41 6.44
N MET A 24 0.08 -16.86 5.18
CA MET A 24 -0.48 -18.16 4.78
C MET A 24 0.55 -19.01 4.03
N THR A 25 0.30 -20.32 3.93
CA THR A 25 1.06 -21.22 3.06
C THR A 25 0.71 -20.98 1.60
N GLU A 26 1.61 -21.32 0.69
CA GLU A 26 1.39 -21.17 -0.76
C GLU A 26 0.15 -21.93 -1.25
N ASP A 27 -0.05 -23.16 -0.77
CA ASP A 27 -1.20 -23.98 -1.11
C ASP A 27 -2.53 -23.36 -0.61
N ALA A 28 -2.54 -22.83 0.62
CA ALA A 28 -3.71 -22.12 1.15
C ALA A 28 -4.00 -20.84 0.36
N PHE A 29 -2.96 -20.12 -0.06
CA PHE A 29 -3.09 -18.95 -0.93
C PHE A 29 -3.68 -19.31 -2.28
N ALA A 30 -3.18 -20.36 -2.95
CA ALA A 30 -3.70 -20.80 -4.24
C ALA A 30 -5.18 -21.20 -4.17
N ARG A 31 -5.61 -21.89 -3.10
CA ARG A 31 -7.03 -22.23 -2.88
C ARG A 31 -7.90 -21.01 -2.62
N ALA A 32 -7.37 -20.01 -1.91
CA ALA A 32 -8.09 -18.77 -1.58
C ALA A 32 -8.08 -17.75 -2.73
N LEU A 33 -7.13 -17.84 -3.67
CA LEU A 33 -6.87 -16.84 -4.71
C LEU A 33 -8.12 -16.48 -5.53
N PRO A 34 -8.97 -17.41 -5.99
CA PRO A 34 -10.18 -17.06 -6.73
C PRO A 34 -11.12 -16.15 -5.92
N ASN A 35 -11.29 -16.46 -4.63
CA ASN A 35 -12.13 -15.67 -3.72
C ASN A 35 -11.48 -14.33 -3.36
N LEU A 36 -10.16 -14.29 -3.22
CA LEU A 36 -9.41 -13.05 -3.01
C LEU A 36 -9.57 -12.12 -4.21
N VAL A 37 -9.37 -12.62 -5.43
CA VAL A 37 -9.53 -11.84 -6.67
C VAL A 37 -10.97 -11.34 -6.83
N ALA A 38 -11.98 -12.16 -6.49
CA ALA A 38 -13.37 -11.73 -6.47
C ALA A 38 -13.65 -10.57 -5.49
N ARG A 39 -12.83 -10.43 -4.43
CA ARG A 39 -12.85 -9.33 -3.46
C ARG A 39 -11.93 -8.16 -3.83
N GLY A 40 -11.42 -8.12 -5.06
CA GLY A 40 -10.56 -7.06 -5.56
C GLY A 40 -9.07 -7.20 -5.19
N PHE A 41 -8.62 -8.39 -4.77
CA PHE A 41 -7.19 -8.65 -4.60
C PHE A 41 -6.45 -8.54 -5.96
N PRO A 42 -5.21 -8.02 -5.99
CA PRO A 42 -4.45 -7.88 -7.23
C PRO A 42 -4.22 -9.24 -7.91
N LYS A 43 -4.43 -9.26 -9.24
CA LYS A 43 -4.13 -10.44 -10.06
C LYS A 43 -2.61 -10.56 -10.26
N GLN A 44 -2.14 -11.78 -10.48
CA GLN A 44 -0.78 -12.01 -10.95
C GLN A 44 -0.58 -11.39 -12.33
N ASP A 45 0.64 -10.96 -12.59
CA ASP A 45 1.07 -10.53 -13.91
C ASP A 45 0.99 -11.71 -14.91
N PRO A 46 0.40 -11.50 -16.11
CA PRO A 46 0.15 -12.59 -17.05
C PRO A 46 1.43 -13.19 -17.66
N ASP A 47 2.51 -12.42 -17.73
CA ASP A 47 3.76 -12.84 -18.39
C ASP A 47 4.73 -13.46 -17.40
N THR A 48 4.84 -12.88 -16.20
CA THR A 48 5.80 -13.29 -15.16
C THR A 48 5.19 -14.20 -14.09
N THR A 49 3.86 -14.28 -14.00
CA THR A 49 3.12 -15.00 -12.94
C THR A 49 3.41 -14.50 -11.52
N ASN A 50 4.06 -13.34 -11.40
CA ASN A 50 4.40 -12.73 -10.11
C ASN A 50 3.29 -11.79 -9.63
N PHE A 51 3.34 -11.46 -8.33
CA PHE A 51 2.45 -10.53 -7.67
C PHE A 51 3.20 -9.29 -7.18
N ASP A 52 2.63 -8.11 -7.41
CA ASP A 52 3.16 -6.85 -6.87
C ASP A 52 2.88 -6.76 -5.36
N LEU A 53 3.93 -6.81 -4.54
CA LEU A 53 3.83 -6.70 -3.08
C LEU A 53 3.20 -5.38 -2.62
N ALA A 54 3.46 -4.27 -3.30
CA ALA A 54 2.88 -2.99 -2.93
C ALA A 54 1.38 -2.93 -3.26
N ALA A 55 0.93 -3.64 -4.31
CA ALA A 55 -0.49 -3.77 -4.59
C ALA A 55 -1.20 -4.62 -3.53
N ILE A 56 -0.55 -5.70 -3.06
CA ILE A 56 -1.05 -6.52 -1.95
C ILE A 56 -1.20 -5.67 -0.67
N ASP A 57 -0.18 -4.88 -0.35
CA ASP A 57 -0.20 -4.02 0.84
C ASP A 57 -1.31 -2.97 0.76
N ARG A 58 -1.46 -2.30 -0.39
CA ARG A 58 -2.57 -1.36 -0.61
C ARG A 58 -3.95 -2.01 -0.46
N TRP A 59 -4.10 -3.24 -0.95
CA TRP A 59 -5.36 -3.98 -0.78
C TRP A 59 -5.61 -4.30 0.70
N CYS A 60 -4.57 -4.64 1.47
CA CYS A 60 -4.68 -4.83 2.92
C CYS A 60 -5.09 -3.56 3.66
N ASP A 61 -4.53 -2.41 3.29
CA ASP A 61 -4.86 -1.12 3.89
C ASP A 61 -6.31 -0.71 3.55
N ALA A 62 -6.72 -0.92 2.31
CA ALA A 62 -8.08 -0.63 1.84
C ALA A 62 -9.16 -1.46 2.58
N ARG A 63 -8.81 -2.61 3.18
CA ARG A 63 -9.73 -3.37 4.06
C ARG A 63 -10.00 -2.68 5.40
N HIS A 64 -9.11 -1.79 5.82
CA HIS A 64 -9.25 -1.02 7.06
C HIS A 64 -9.22 0.48 6.76
N PRO A 65 -10.19 0.99 5.99
CA PRO A 65 -10.15 2.37 5.49
C PRO A 65 -10.16 3.41 6.60
N HIS A 66 -10.65 3.06 7.80
CA HIS A 66 -10.64 3.92 8.98
C HIS A 66 -9.25 4.07 9.62
N LEU A 67 -8.32 3.13 9.40
CA LEU A 67 -6.94 3.21 9.89
C LEU A 67 -6.01 3.93 8.90
N PHE A 68 -6.34 3.85 7.61
CA PHE A 68 -5.47 4.33 6.53
C PHE A 68 -6.09 5.45 5.68
N GLY A 69 -7.21 6.05 6.15
CA GLY A 69 -7.74 7.29 5.62
C GLY A 69 -8.36 7.19 4.22
N GLY A 70 -9.11 6.11 3.94
CA GLY A 70 -9.79 5.86 2.65
C GLY A 70 -10.92 6.84 2.28
N GLY A 71 -10.78 8.12 2.64
CA GLY A 71 -11.70 9.22 2.38
C GLY A 71 -11.01 10.58 2.38
N VAL A 72 -9.73 10.65 2.03
CA VAL A 72 -9.07 11.93 1.71
C VAL A 72 -8.40 11.76 0.36
N GLU A 73 -8.99 12.34 -0.68
CA GLU A 73 -8.20 12.68 -1.85
C GLU A 73 -6.98 13.46 -1.35
N MET A 74 -5.78 12.91 -1.55
CA MET A 74 -4.54 13.68 -1.52
C MET A 74 -4.52 14.60 -2.76
N GLY A 75 -5.54 15.45 -2.90
CA GLY A 75 -5.37 16.72 -3.59
C GLY A 75 -4.40 17.51 -2.73
N ALA A 76 -3.20 17.76 -3.26
CA ALA A 76 -2.27 18.69 -2.65
C ALA A 76 -3.04 19.97 -2.29
N ARG A 77 -3.29 20.19 -1.00
CA ARG A 77 -3.90 21.43 -0.54
C ARG A 77 -2.93 22.53 -0.93
N ASP A 78 -3.36 23.39 -1.85
CA ASP A 78 -2.56 24.52 -2.34
C ASP A 78 -1.96 25.24 -1.12
N ALA A 79 -0.63 25.31 -1.09
CA ALA A 79 0.13 25.82 0.04
C ALA A 79 -0.30 27.24 0.46
N ARG A 80 -0.90 28.02 -0.46
CA ARG A 80 -1.46 29.34 -0.17
C ARG A 80 -2.63 29.29 0.82
N THR A 81 -3.40 28.21 0.80
CA THR A 81 -4.57 28.03 1.68
C THR A 81 -4.13 27.78 3.12
N VAL A 82 -3.12 26.92 3.32
CA VAL A 82 -2.60 26.57 4.64
C VAL A 82 -1.87 27.74 5.32
N VAL A 83 -1.14 28.54 4.55
CA VAL A 83 -0.45 29.74 5.07
C VAL A 83 -1.45 30.80 5.51
N SER A 84 -2.52 31.02 4.74
CA SER A 84 -3.56 32.01 5.07
C SER A 84 -4.29 31.65 6.38
N ASP A 85 -4.63 30.38 6.53
CA ASP A 85 -5.32 29.87 7.72
C ASP A 85 -4.43 29.96 8.97
N ARG A 86 -3.14 29.66 8.83
CA ARG A 86 -2.16 29.76 9.92
C ARG A 86 -1.90 31.20 10.37
N ILE A 87 -1.92 32.17 9.44
CA ILE A 87 -1.81 33.60 9.76
C ILE A 87 -3.08 34.11 10.46
N ALA A 88 -4.25 33.63 10.06
CA ALA A 88 -5.51 34.00 10.71
C ALA A 88 -5.57 33.51 12.17
N MET A 89 -5.15 32.26 12.43
CA MET A 89 -5.10 31.70 13.79
C MET A 89 -4.10 32.43 14.70
N MET A 90 -2.94 32.84 14.18
CA MET A 90 -1.96 33.62 14.97
C MET A 90 -2.45 35.02 15.33
N ARG A 91 -3.32 35.62 14.51
CA ARG A 91 -3.92 36.94 14.79
C ARG A 91 -5.08 36.86 15.80
N ALA A 92 -5.75 35.71 15.90
CA ALA A 92 -6.84 35.49 16.85
C ALA A 92 -6.37 35.15 18.29
N GLY A 93 -5.09 34.77 18.46
CA GLY A 93 -4.52 34.36 19.76
C GLY A 93 -3.81 35.45 20.56
N HIS A 94 -3.80 36.70 20.07
CA HIS A 94 -3.27 37.85 20.80
C HIS A 94 -4.39 38.88 21.01
N GLY A 95 -5.21 38.65 22.03
CA GLY A 95 -6.23 39.56 22.56
C GLY A 95 -6.36 39.33 24.05
#